data_AF-A0A536VN30-F1
#
_entry.id   AF-A0A536VN30-F1
#
_cell.length_a   1.000
_cell.length_b   1.000
_cell.length_c   1.000
_cell.angle_alpha   90.00
_cell.angle_beta   90.00
_cell.angle_gamma   90.00
#
_symmetry.space_group_name_H-M   'P 1'
#
loop_
_entity.id
_entity.type
_entity.pdbx_description
1 polymer ?
#
loop_
_entity_poly.entity_id
_entity_poly.type
_entity_poly.pdbx_seq_one_letter_code
_entity_poly.pdbx_strand_id
1 'polypeptide(L)'
;MRVWLQHHGLSLAQTLARLARSPFATTLNVLAIGVALALPFGVYCVLGNLESLSRNASVDPQLSVFLARDAAKADIAAVEARLKGAMGVSAVRFVSRDAALVELNRAAGMGEVIASLPQNPLPDAFVVTLS
;
A
#
# COMPACT_ATOMS: atom_id res chain seq x y z
N MET A 1 5.95 -44.12 -32.55
CA MET A 1 5.39 -42.97 -31.81
C MET A 1 3.87 -42.86 -31.85
N ARG A 2 3.20 -42.93 -33.01
CA ARG A 2 1.73 -42.81 -33.14
C ARG A 2 0.92 -43.85 -32.35
N VAL A 3 1.35 -45.11 -32.33
CA VAL A 3 0.65 -46.19 -31.61
C VAL A 3 0.69 -45.98 -30.09
N TRP A 4 1.82 -45.51 -29.55
CA TRP A 4 1.96 -45.16 -28.12
C TRP A 4 1.01 -44.03 -27.73
N LEU A 5 0.96 -42.95 -28.52
CA LEU A 5 0.01 -41.84 -28.31
C LEU A 5 -1.45 -42.28 -28.42
N GLN A 6 -1.76 -43.17 -29.37
CA GLN A 6 -3.12 -43.72 -29.53
C GLN A 6 -3.54 -44.58 -28.33
N HIS A 7 -2.64 -45.42 -27.81
CA HIS A 7 -2.91 -46.22 -26.63
C HIS A 7 -3.07 -45.35 -25.38
N HIS A 8 -2.24 -44.31 -25.23
CA HIS A 8 -2.36 -43.36 -24.12
C HIS A 8 -3.67 -42.56 -24.20
N GLY A 9 -4.06 -42.11 -25.39
CA GLY A 9 -5.35 -41.43 -25.61
C GLY A 9 -6.55 -42.33 -25.31
N LEU A 10 -6.51 -43.60 -25.73
CA LEU A 10 -7.55 -44.58 -25.42
C LEU A 10 -7.65 -44.85 -23.92
N SER A 11 -6.51 -45.03 -23.23
CA SER A 11 -6.48 -45.24 -21.78
C SER A 11 -6.96 -44.00 -21.00
N LEU A 12 -6.64 -42.80 -21.48
CA LEU A 12 -7.16 -41.54 -20.91
C LEU A 12 -8.68 -41.46 -21.05
N ALA A 13 -9.20 -41.73 -22.25
CA ALA A 13 -10.64 -41.72 -22.51
C ALA A 13 -11.39 -42.77 -21.68
N GLN A 14 -10.84 -43.97 -21.53
CA GLN A 14 -11.41 -45.02 -20.69
C GLN A 14 -11.43 -44.64 -19.21
N THR A 15 -10.38 -43.99 -18.71
CA THR A 15 -10.29 -43.50 -17.33
C THR A 15 -11.30 -42.39 -17.08
N LEU A 16 -11.41 -41.41 -17.99
CA LEU A 16 -12.41 -40.34 -17.93
C LEU A 16 -13.84 -40.87 -17.96
N ALA A 17 -14.12 -41.87 -18.81
CA ALA A 17 -15.43 -42.52 -18.86
C ALA A 17 -15.77 -43.27 -17.55
N ARG A 18 -14.76 -43.85 -16.87
CA ARG A 18 -14.95 -44.46 -15.54
C ARG A 18 -15.24 -43.42 -14.45
N LEU A 19 -14.51 -42.30 -14.46
CA LEU A 19 -14.73 -41.16 -13.56
C LEU A 19 -16.15 -40.60 -13.74
N ALA A 20 -16.58 -40.40 -14.99
CA ALA A 20 -17.93 -39.93 -15.31
C ALA A 20 -19.05 -40.91 -14.91
N ARG A 21 -18.76 -42.22 -14.86
CA ARG A 21 -19.68 -43.26 -14.38
C ARG A 21 -19.77 -43.36 -12.85
N SER A 22 -18.84 -42.73 -12.11
CA SER A 22 -18.87 -42.63 -10.65
C SER A 22 -18.88 -41.15 -10.22
N PRO A 23 -19.97 -40.41 -10.47
CA PRO A 23 -20.01 -38.96 -10.32
C PRO A 23 -19.84 -38.51 -8.86
N PHE A 24 -20.41 -39.25 -7.90
CA PHE A 24 -20.37 -38.87 -6.49
C PHE A 24 -18.96 -38.98 -5.90
N ALA A 25 -18.29 -40.13 -6.07
CA ALA A 25 -16.94 -40.35 -5.59
C ALA A 25 -15.92 -39.45 -6.29
N THR A 26 -16.08 -39.25 -7.60
CA THR A 26 -15.21 -38.34 -8.38
C THR A 26 -15.35 -36.91 -7.90
N THR A 27 -16.58 -36.41 -7.71
CA THR A 27 -16.82 -35.03 -7.25
C THR A 27 -16.26 -34.82 -5.85
N LEU A 28 -16.47 -35.76 -4.92
CA LEU A 28 -15.95 -35.67 -3.57
C LEU A 28 -14.42 -35.59 -3.53
N ASN A 29 -13.74 -36.43 -4.33
CA ASN A 29 -12.27 -36.39 -4.43
C ASN A 29 -11.77 -35.08 -5.06
N VAL A 30 -12.39 -34.62 -6.15
CA VAL A 30 -12.02 -33.35 -6.81
C VAL A 30 -12.21 -32.18 -5.85
N LEU A 31 -13.31 -32.18 -5.08
CA LEU A 31 -13.61 -31.13 -4.11
C LEU A 31 -12.60 -31.13 -2.96
N ALA A 32 -12.24 -32.31 -2.43
CA ALA A 32 -11.22 -32.43 -1.38
C ALA A 32 -9.86 -31.89 -1.86
N ILE A 33 -9.43 -32.25 -3.07
CA ILE A 33 -8.22 -31.72 -3.69
C ILE A 33 -8.33 -30.21 -3.89
N GLY A 34 -9.48 -29.73 -4.38
CA GLY A 34 -9.74 -28.31 -4.57
C GLY A 34 -9.65 -27.51 -3.28
N VAL A 35 -10.24 -27.99 -2.18
CA VAL A 35 -10.17 -27.36 -0.86
C VAL A 35 -8.73 -27.34 -0.33
N ALA A 36 -7.99 -28.44 -0.49
CA ALA A 36 -6.59 -28.52 -0.09
C ALA A 36 -5.71 -27.50 -0.86
N LEU A 37 -5.99 -27.25 -2.14
CA LEU A 37 -5.30 -26.27 -2.97
C LEU A 37 -5.81 -24.83 -2.77
N ALA A 38 -7.07 -24.65 -2.39
CA ALA A 38 -7.65 -23.34 -2.16
C ALA A 38 -6.97 -22.60 -1.01
N LEU A 39 -6.50 -23.32 0.02
CA LEU A 39 -5.81 -22.72 1.15
C LEU A 39 -4.47 -22.05 0.76
N PRO A 40 -3.48 -22.75 0.16
CA PRO A 40 -2.23 -22.11 -0.26
C PRO A 40 -2.45 -21.05 -1.34
N PHE A 41 -3.40 -21.27 -2.26
CA PHE A 41 -3.72 -20.29 -3.30
C PHE A 41 -4.37 -19.03 -2.71
N GLY A 42 -5.28 -19.21 -1.74
CA GLY A 42 -5.91 -18.11 -1.01
C GLY A 42 -4.89 -17.28 -0.25
N VAL A 43 -3.96 -17.93 0.47
CA VAL A 43 -2.85 -17.23 1.16
C VAL A 43 -1.99 -16.46 0.15
N TYR A 44 -1.62 -17.08 -0.97
CA TYR A 44 -0.84 -16.41 -2.02
C TYR A 44 -1.56 -15.18 -2.58
N CYS A 45 -2.86 -15.29 -2.87
CA CYS A 45 -3.66 -14.16 -3.33
C CYS A 45 -3.73 -13.05 -2.27
N VAL A 46 -3.96 -13.38 -1.00
CA VAL A 46 -4.00 -12.38 0.08
C VAL A 46 -2.66 -11.66 0.20
N LEU A 47 -1.54 -12.39 0.17
CA LEU A 47 -0.20 -11.81 0.22
C LEU A 47 0.07 -10.87 -0.97
N GLY A 48 -0.28 -11.29 -2.19
CA GLY A 48 -0.12 -10.44 -3.38
C GLY A 48 -0.98 -9.16 -3.32
N ASN A 49 -2.20 -9.26 -2.76
CA ASN A 49 -3.03 -8.08 -2.54
C ASN A 49 -2.46 -7.16 -1.45
N LEU A 50 -1.90 -7.72 -0.38
CA LEU A 50 -1.23 -6.96 0.69
C LEU A 50 0.00 -6.21 0.16
N GLU A 51 0.79 -6.84 -0.70
CA GLU A 51 1.96 -6.22 -1.32
C GLU A 51 1.56 -5.05 -2.23
N SER A 52 0.46 -5.19 -2.99
CA SER A 52 -0.10 -4.11 -3.80
C SER A 52 -0.63 -2.96 -2.93
N LEU A 53 -1.34 -3.28 -1.86
CA LEU A 53 -1.84 -2.31 -0.89
C LEU A 53 -0.67 -1.58 -0.19
N SER A 54 0.40 -2.30 0.15
CA SER A 54 1.63 -1.77 0.74
C SER A 54 2.46 -0.95 -0.24
N ARG A 55 2.39 -1.21 -1.55
CA ARG A 55 3.01 -0.37 -2.58
C ARG A 55 2.27 0.95 -2.76
N ASN A 56 0.94 0.94 -2.75
CA ASN A 56 0.16 2.19 -2.77
C ASN A 56 0.20 2.94 -1.42
N ALA A 57 0.48 2.21 -0.33
CA ALA A 57 0.78 2.78 0.98
C ALA A 57 2.29 2.99 1.20
N SER A 58 3.15 2.80 0.19
CA SER A 58 4.52 3.32 0.24
C SER A 58 4.36 4.83 0.19
N VAL A 59 4.29 5.39 1.39
CA VAL A 59 4.32 6.80 1.68
C VAL A 59 5.38 7.40 0.77
N ASP A 60 4.96 8.20 -0.22
CA ASP A 60 5.90 8.99 -1.01
C ASP A 60 6.86 9.62 0.01
N PRO A 61 8.17 9.38 -0.08
CA PRO A 61 9.10 9.78 0.96
C PRO A 61 9.00 11.29 1.16
N GLN A 62 8.40 11.67 2.29
CA GLN A 62 8.12 13.06 2.63
C GLN A 62 9.11 13.52 3.70
N LEU A 63 9.76 14.65 3.43
CA LEU A 63 10.65 15.31 4.36
C LEU A 63 9.98 16.58 4.91
N SER A 64 9.85 16.65 6.23
CA SER A 64 9.34 17.84 6.92
C SER A 64 10.49 18.73 7.35
N VAL A 65 10.58 19.93 6.77
CA VAL A 65 11.60 20.94 7.08
C VAL A 65 10.94 22.04 7.93
N PHE A 66 11.27 22.09 9.21
CA PHE A 66 10.75 23.11 10.13
C PHE A 66 11.60 24.38 10.09
N LEU A 67 10.94 25.54 10.04
CA LEU A 67 11.60 26.83 10.04
C LEU A 67 11.82 27.33 11.48
N ALA A 68 12.80 28.21 11.65
CA ALA A 68 12.92 28.98 12.88
C ALA A 68 11.68 29.87 13.07
N ARG A 69 11.21 30.02 14.32
CA ARG A 69 9.98 30.78 14.64
C ARG A 69 10.01 32.25 14.22
N ASP A 70 11.21 32.82 14.17
CA ASP A 70 11.48 34.23 13.87
C ASP A 70 11.97 34.44 12.42
N ALA A 71 11.82 33.44 11.55
CA ALA A 71 12.24 33.56 10.15
C ALA A 71 11.46 34.67 9.44
N ALA A 72 12.17 35.59 8.77
CA ALA A 72 11.52 36.64 8.00
C ALA A 72 10.91 36.05 6.72
N LYS A 73 9.85 36.68 6.20
CA LYS A 73 9.19 36.23 4.94
C LYS A 73 10.16 36.07 3.77
N ALA A 74 11.21 36.90 3.72
CA ALA A 74 12.25 36.82 2.70
C ALA A 74 13.07 35.51 2.80
N ASP A 75 13.39 35.07 4.02
CA ASP A 75 14.13 33.84 4.28
C ASP A 75 13.28 32.61 3.94
N ILE A 76 11.98 32.66 4.23
CA ILE A 76 11.03 31.61 3.86
C ILE A 76 11.00 31.43 2.34
N ALA A 77 10.90 32.53 1.59
CA ALA A 77 10.89 32.49 0.13
C ALA A 77 12.22 31.97 -0.45
N ALA A 78 13.35 32.34 0.17
CA ALA A 78 14.67 31.85 -0.23
C ALA A 78 14.82 30.34 -0.01
N VAL A 79 14.35 29.82 1.12
CA VAL A 79 14.34 28.38 1.42
C VAL A 79 13.42 27.64 0.47
N GLU A 80 12.23 28.16 0.18
CA GLU A 80 11.29 27.55 -0.76
C GLU A 80 11.90 27.41 -2.17
N ALA A 81 12.53 28.46 -2.67
CA ALA A 81 13.21 28.44 -3.98
C ALA A 81 14.34 27.40 -4.02
N ARG A 82 15.11 27.28 -2.94
CA ARG A 82 16.19 26.30 -2.83
C ARG A 82 15.68 24.87 -2.79
N LEU A 83 14.57 24.61 -2.08
CA LEU A 83 13.95 23.28 -2.03
C LEU A 83 13.37 22.88 -3.39
N LYS A 84 12.71 23.81 -4.09
CA LYS A 84 12.16 23.58 -5.45
C LYS A 84 13.26 23.31 -6.49
N GLY A 85 14.46 23.87 -6.30
CA GLY A 85 15.61 23.66 -7.20
C GLY A 85 16.49 22.45 -6.85
N ALA A 86 16.19 21.72 -5.77
CA ALA A 86 17.01 20.59 -5.34
C ALA A 86 16.74 19.34 -6.22
N MET A 87 17.80 18.62 -6.59
CA MET A 87 17.66 17.34 -7.28
C MET A 87 16.97 16.31 -6.38
N GLY A 88 16.01 15.58 -6.93
CA GLY A 88 15.25 14.56 -6.18
C GLY A 88 14.00 15.09 -5.48
N VAL A 89 13.61 16.34 -5.70
CA VAL A 89 12.36 16.92 -5.17
C VAL A 89 11.28 16.94 -6.25
N SER A 90 10.15 16.29 -5.96
CA SER A 90 8.96 16.27 -6.83
C SER A 90 7.99 17.42 -6.51
N ALA A 91 7.76 17.67 -5.21
CA ALA A 91 6.84 18.71 -4.75
C ALA A 91 7.30 19.36 -3.45
N VAL A 92 6.94 20.63 -3.26
CA VAL A 92 7.17 21.39 -2.01
C VAL A 92 5.87 22.06 -1.61
N ARG A 93 5.41 21.81 -0.38
CA ARG A 93 4.19 22.41 0.20
C ARG A 93 4.54 23.18 1.46
N PHE A 94 4.18 24.46 1.49
CA PHE A 94 4.27 25.27 2.70
C PHE A 94 3.09 24.96 3.64
N VAL A 95 3.38 24.75 4.92
CA VAL A 95 2.42 24.53 5.99
C VAL A 95 2.66 25.60 7.04
N SER A 96 1.69 26.51 7.20
CA SER A 96 1.76 27.53 8.24
C SER A 96 1.54 26.91 9.62
N ARG A 97 2.04 27.57 10.65
CA ARG A 97 1.80 27.23 12.06
C ARG A 97 0.32 27.05 12.42
N ASP A 98 -0.57 27.81 11.78
CA ASP A 98 -2.02 27.73 12.03
C ASP A 98 -2.63 26.51 11.36
N ALA A 99 -2.21 26.22 10.11
CA ALA A 99 -2.64 25.01 9.41
C ALA A 99 -2.15 23.76 10.14
N ALA A 100 -0.90 23.76 10.63
CA ALA A 100 -0.34 22.68 11.42
C ALA A 100 -1.13 22.45 12.73
N LEU A 101 -1.59 23.52 13.38
CA LEU A 101 -2.40 23.42 14.59
C LEU A 101 -3.79 22.82 14.30
N VAL A 102 -4.43 23.21 13.19
CA VAL A 102 -5.71 22.63 12.76
C VAL A 102 -5.57 21.15 12.45
N GLU A 103 -4.49 20.75 11.75
CA GLU A 103 -4.17 19.36 11.45
C GLU A 103 -3.95 18.55 12.74
N LEU A 104 -3.19 19.11 13.69
CA LEU A 104 -2.92 18.49 14.99
C LEU A 104 -4.20 18.34 15.82
N ASN A 105 -5.12 19.31 15.77
CA ASN A 105 -6.39 19.24 16.49
C ASN A 105 -7.33 18.15 15.93
N ARG A 106 -7.17 17.76 14.66
CA ARG A 106 -7.90 16.63 14.08
C ARG A 106 -7.32 15.27 14.49
N ALA A 107 -6.08 15.22 14.97
CA ALA A 107 -5.50 14.00 15.49
C ALA A 107 -6.18 13.61 16.80
N ALA A 108 -6.63 12.37 16.89
CA ALA A 108 -7.39 11.86 18.03
C ALA A 108 -6.63 12.09 19.34
N GLY A 109 -7.27 12.76 20.32
CA GLY A 109 -6.72 12.98 21.67
C GLY A 109 -5.84 14.21 21.86
N MET A 110 -5.59 15.03 20.82
CA MET A 110 -4.74 16.23 20.96
C MET A 110 -5.50 17.52 21.34
N GLY A 111 -6.83 17.55 21.22
CA GLY A 111 -7.62 18.76 21.46
C GLY A 111 -7.53 19.33 22.88
N GLU A 112 -7.59 18.47 23.91
CA GLU A 112 -7.47 18.90 25.32
C GLU A 112 -6.05 19.38 25.66
N VAL A 113 -5.02 18.73 25.09
CA VAL A 113 -3.62 19.12 25.28
C VAL A 113 -3.35 20.49 24.65
N ILE A 114 -3.87 20.73 23.43
CA ILE A 114 -3.69 22.00 22.73
C ILE A 114 -4.40 23.14 23.48
N ALA A 115 -5.58 22.90 24.03
CA ALA A 115 -6.33 23.90 24.79
C ALA A 115 -5.61 24.37 26.08
N SER A 116 -4.70 23.55 26.62
CA SER A 116 -3.87 23.90 27.79
C SER A 116 -2.65 24.76 27.46
N LEU A 117 -2.33 24.95 26.17
CA LEU A 117 -1.16 25.69 25.74
C LEU A 117 -1.45 27.21 25.69
N PRO A 118 -0.60 28.05 26.31
CA PRO A 118 -0.82 29.50 26.34
C PRO A 118 -0.67 30.20 24.97
N GLN A 119 0.05 29.59 24.03
CA GLN A 119 0.26 30.11 22.66
C GLN A 119 0.61 28.97 21.70
N ASN A 120 0.37 29.15 20.39
CA ASN A 120 0.69 28.15 19.35
C ASN A 120 2.21 27.85 19.33
N PRO A 121 2.64 26.63 19.71
CA PRO A 121 4.06 26.32 19.76
C PRO A 121 4.62 25.85 18.41
N LEU A 122 3.80 25.66 17.38
CA LEU A 122 4.22 25.06 16.12
C LEU A 122 4.98 26.08 15.26
N PRO A 123 6.14 25.72 14.70
CA PRO A 123 6.80 26.52 13.68
C PRO A 123 6.10 26.34 12.32
N ASP A 124 6.38 27.26 11.41
CA ASP A 124 6.07 27.05 9.99
C ASP A 124 6.96 25.93 9.42
N ALA A 125 6.47 25.19 8.43
CA ALA A 125 7.19 24.05 7.86
C ALA A 125 7.00 23.92 6.34
N PHE A 126 7.95 23.29 5.68
CA PHE A 126 7.79 22.76 4.33
C PHE A 126 7.70 21.24 4.36
N VAL A 127 6.70 20.69 3.67
CA VAL A 127 6.62 19.26 3.38
C VAL A 127 7.13 19.05 1.96
N VAL A 128 8.21 18.29 1.83
CA VAL A 128 8.90 18.04 0.58
C VAL A 128 8.67 16.59 0.17
N THR A 129 8.08 16.37 -1.00
CA THR A 129 7.89 15.04 -1.58
C THR A 129 9.09 14.72 -2.47
N LEU A 130 9.78 13.62 -2.17
CA LEU A 130 10.93 13.17 -2.94
C LEU A 130 10.49 12.31 -4.14
N SER A 131 11.26 12.36 -5.24
CA SER A 131 11.02 11.63 -6.50
C SER A 131 11.77 10.31 -6.56
#